data_AF-A0A9W6LP29-F1
#
_entry.id   AF-A0A9W6LP29-F1
#
_cell.length_a   1.000
_cell.length_b   1.000
_cell.length_c   1.000
_cell.angle_alpha   90.00
_cell.angle_beta   90.00
_cell.angle_gamma   90.00
#
_symmetry.space_group_name_H-M   'P 1'
#
loop_
_entity.id
_entity.type
_entity.pdbx_description
1 polymer ?
#
loop_
_entity_poly.entity_id
_entity_poly.type
_entity_poly.pdbx_seq_one_letter_code
_entity_poly.pdbx_strand_id
1 'polypeptide(L)'
;MRECSGWFKSKLKEEYERLFDTCQVRSGKLPAVERVIVNILKNQERYEKVGHRLRIPWYFIAVIHSMEGGLNFNTHLHNGDSLTRRTQHIPRGRPKSGTPPFTWEESSIDALEYEKLNRWKDWSIGGILYKLEKYNGWGYRSRHPHVLSPYLWSFSSHDTKGKYVADGRWSESAVSQQV
;
A
#
# COMPACT_ATOMS: atom_id res chain seq x y z
N MET A 1 -12.99 17.85 -0.93
CA MET A 1 -11.91 17.96 -1.93
C MET A 1 -12.48 17.47 -3.26
N ARG A 2 -12.88 18.40 -4.12
CA ARG A 2 -13.47 18.09 -5.44
C ARG A 2 -12.40 17.45 -6.32
N GLU A 3 -12.78 16.41 -7.05
CA GLU A 3 -11.92 15.78 -8.05
C GLU A 3 -11.56 16.82 -9.12
N CYS A 4 -10.36 17.42 -9.00
CA CYS A 4 -9.80 18.26 -10.06
C CYS A 4 -9.52 17.36 -11.26
N SER A 5 -10.37 17.52 -12.27
CA SER A 5 -10.56 16.69 -13.44
C SER A 5 -9.41 16.86 -14.45
N GLY A 6 -8.97 15.72 -15.01
CA GLY A 6 -8.12 15.63 -16.19
C GLY A 6 -6.64 15.96 -15.98
N TRP A 7 -6.32 17.24 -15.78
CA TRP A 7 -4.95 17.76 -15.97
C TRP A 7 -3.99 17.43 -14.81
N PHE A 8 -4.48 17.43 -13.57
CA PHE A 8 -3.65 17.04 -12.42
C PHE A 8 -3.35 15.53 -12.41
N LYS A 9 -4.25 14.71 -12.97
CA LYS A 9 -4.02 13.26 -13.10
C LYS A 9 -2.99 12.95 -14.18
N SER A 10 -2.94 13.67 -15.30
CA SER A 10 -1.99 13.36 -16.39
C SER A 10 -0.54 13.65 -16.00
N LYS A 11 -0.23 14.86 -15.49
CA LYS A 11 1.14 15.20 -15.09
C LYS A 11 1.66 14.33 -13.94
N LEU A 12 0.79 14.03 -12.98
CA LEU A 12 1.15 13.18 -11.86
C LEU A 12 1.36 11.73 -12.29
N LYS A 13 0.54 11.24 -13.23
CA LYS A 13 0.72 9.92 -13.84
C LYS A 13 2.06 9.82 -14.57
N GLU A 14 2.39 10.80 -15.42
CA GLU A 14 3.67 10.88 -16.12
C GLU A 14 4.86 10.95 -15.14
N GLU A 15 4.73 11.71 -14.05
CA GLU A 15 5.74 11.75 -13.00
C GLU A 15 5.97 10.37 -12.37
N TYR A 16 4.90 9.66 -11.99
CA TYR A 16 5.01 8.32 -11.42
C TYR A 16 5.64 7.33 -12.38
N GLU A 17 5.22 7.34 -13.64
CA GLU A 17 5.73 6.44 -14.67
C GLU A 17 7.23 6.70 -14.90
N ARG A 18 7.65 7.96 -15.02
CA ARG A 18 9.07 8.33 -15.10
C ARG A 18 9.87 7.91 -13.87
N LEU A 19 9.33 8.10 -12.66
CA LEU A 19 10.00 7.70 -11.43
C LEU A 19 10.15 6.18 -11.34
N PHE A 20 9.14 5.43 -11.77
CA PHE A 20 9.19 3.98 -11.86
C PHE A 20 10.27 3.51 -12.84
N ASP A 21 10.29 4.06 -14.05
CA ASP A 21 11.26 3.69 -15.10
C ASP A 21 12.72 3.97 -14.69
N THR A 22 12.92 4.95 -13.81
CA THR A 22 14.25 5.34 -13.29
C THR A 22 14.54 4.79 -11.90
N CYS A 23 13.63 3.99 -11.33
CA CYS A 23 13.78 3.40 -10.01
C CYS A 23 14.81 2.28 -10.05
N GLN A 24 15.88 2.43 -9.28
CA GLN A 24 16.91 1.40 -9.14
C GLN A 24 17.04 1.00 -7.67
N VAL A 25 16.81 -0.27 -7.36
CA VAL A 25 17.02 -0.79 -6.01
C VAL A 25 18.51 -0.71 -5.67
N ARG A 26 18.85 -0.18 -4.49
CA ARG A 26 20.23 -0.13 -4.01
C ARG A 26 20.76 -1.55 -3.81
N SER A 27 21.96 -1.84 -4.33
CA SER A 27 22.55 -3.18 -4.30
C SER A 27 22.56 -3.82 -2.90
N GLY A 28 22.95 -3.05 -1.87
CA GLY A 28 22.95 -3.52 -0.47
C GLY A 28 21.56 -3.79 0.13
N LYS A 29 20.48 -3.39 -0.55
CA LYS A 29 19.09 -3.63 -0.13
C LYS A 29 18.41 -4.75 -0.91
N LEU A 30 18.99 -5.23 -2.01
CA LEU A 30 18.45 -6.35 -2.81
C LEU A 30 18.09 -7.58 -1.96
N PRO A 31 18.93 -8.06 -1.02
CA PRO A 31 18.57 -9.23 -0.22
C PRO A 31 17.32 -9.03 0.64
N ALA A 32 17.04 -7.80 1.08
CA ALA A 32 15.83 -7.50 1.84
C ALA A 32 14.59 -7.50 0.93
N VAL A 33 14.70 -6.89 -0.25
CA VAL A 33 13.63 -6.87 -1.27
C VAL A 33 13.30 -8.29 -1.74
N GLU A 34 14.31 -9.10 -2.06
CA GLU A 34 14.14 -10.48 -2.51
C GLU A 34 13.42 -11.35 -1.47
N ARG A 35 13.74 -11.20 -0.18
CA ARG A 35 13.03 -11.93 0.89
C ARG A 35 11.54 -11.62 0.92
N VAL A 36 11.17 -10.35 0.74
CA VAL A 36 9.75 -9.96 0.70
C VAL A 36 9.07 -10.49 -0.56
N ILE A 37 9.72 -10.39 -1.73
CA ILE A 37 9.21 -10.97 -2.98
C ILE A 37 8.95 -12.47 -2.82
N VAL A 38 9.90 -13.23 -2.26
CA VAL A 38 9.73 -14.67 -2.03
C VAL A 38 8.54 -14.98 -1.13
N ASN A 39 8.33 -14.21 -0.06
CA ASN A 39 7.19 -14.42 0.85
C ASN A 39 5.85 -14.05 0.21
N ILE A 40 5.83 -13.01 -0.62
CA ILE A 40 4.67 -12.62 -1.42
C ILE A 40 4.31 -13.74 -2.42
N LEU A 41 5.29 -14.20 -3.20
CA LEU A 41 5.07 -15.22 -4.24
C LEU A 41 4.60 -16.55 -3.67
N LYS A 42 5.10 -16.96 -2.49
CA LYS A 42 4.59 -18.14 -1.76
C LYS A 42 3.10 -18.09 -1.47
N ASN A 43 2.50 -16.89 -1.41
CA ASN A 43 1.09 -16.69 -1.10
C ASN A 43 0.31 -16.05 -2.26
N GLN A 44 0.87 -16.06 -3.49
CA GLN A 44 0.27 -15.43 -4.66
C GLN A 44 -1.19 -15.82 -4.87
N GLU A 45 -1.51 -17.11 -4.76
CA GLU A 45 -2.88 -17.62 -4.96
C GLU A 45 -3.91 -16.96 -4.01
N ARG A 46 -3.50 -16.65 -2.77
CA ARG A 46 -4.38 -15.97 -1.79
C ARG A 46 -4.69 -14.55 -2.24
N TYR A 47 -3.69 -13.83 -2.73
CA TYR A 47 -3.85 -12.49 -3.28
C TYR A 47 -4.70 -12.50 -4.56
N GLU A 48 -4.52 -13.50 -5.42
CA GLU A 48 -5.31 -13.67 -6.65
C GLU A 48 -6.79 -13.93 -6.34
N LYS A 49 -7.11 -14.75 -5.32
CA LYS A 49 -8.52 -14.97 -4.89
C LYS A 49 -9.22 -13.66 -4.56
N VAL A 50 -8.57 -12.79 -3.77
CA VAL A 50 -9.10 -11.45 -3.43
C VAL A 50 -9.14 -10.54 -4.66
N GLY A 51 -8.05 -10.53 -5.44
CA GLY A 51 -7.90 -9.71 -6.63
C GLY A 51 -8.94 -10.01 -7.70
N HIS A 52 -9.19 -11.28 -8.01
CA HIS A 52 -10.22 -11.72 -8.94
C HIS A 52 -11.62 -11.28 -8.50
N ARG A 53 -11.93 -11.38 -7.20
CA ARG A 53 -13.22 -10.97 -6.66
C ARG A 53 -13.46 -9.46 -6.85
N LEU A 54 -12.43 -8.64 -6.67
CA LEU A 54 -12.54 -7.19 -6.66
C LEU A 54 -12.07 -6.50 -7.95
N ARG A 55 -11.51 -7.27 -8.90
CA ARG A 55 -10.85 -6.77 -10.11
C ARG A 55 -9.68 -5.82 -9.79
N ILE A 56 -8.86 -6.23 -8.82
CA ILE A 56 -7.65 -5.55 -8.36
C ILE A 56 -6.46 -6.44 -8.71
N PRO A 57 -5.36 -5.93 -9.29
CA PRO A 57 -4.15 -6.72 -9.49
C PRO A 57 -3.65 -7.30 -8.18
N TRP A 58 -3.38 -8.61 -8.14
CA TRP A 58 -3.02 -9.30 -6.91
C TRP A 58 -1.77 -8.70 -6.25
N TYR A 59 -0.81 -8.23 -7.05
CA TYR A 59 0.44 -7.64 -6.55
C TYR A 59 0.21 -6.31 -5.82
N PHE A 60 -0.83 -5.54 -6.18
CA PHE A 60 -1.20 -4.32 -5.45
C PHE A 60 -1.65 -4.66 -4.03
N ILE A 61 -2.45 -5.73 -3.89
CA ILE A 61 -2.91 -6.22 -2.58
C ILE A 61 -1.73 -6.74 -1.76
N ALA A 62 -0.82 -7.47 -2.39
CA ALA A 62 0.38 -7.99 -1.73
C ALA A 62 1.29 -6.88 -1.20
N VAL A 63 1.48 -5.80 -1.97
CA VAL A 63 2.26 -4.63 -1.54
C VAL A 63 1.61 -3.96 -0.33
N ILE A 64 0.30 -3.68 -0.35
CA ILE A 64 -0.40 -3.12 0.82
C ILE A 64 -0.28 -4.07 2.02
N HIS A 65 -0.46 -5.37 1.83
CA HIS A 65 -0.35 -6.34 2.93
C HIS A 65 1.08 -6.39 3.52
N SER A 66 2.11 -6.24 2.69
CA SER A 66 3.49 -6.09 3.16
C SER A 66 3.65 -4.84 4.02
N MET A 67 3.17 -3.71 3.51
CA MET A 67 3.37 -2.39 4.12
C MET A 67 2.54 -2.19 5.40
N GLU A 68 1.29 -2.66 5.44
CA GLU A 68 0.38 -2.41 6.55
C GLU A 68 0.34 -3.56 7.56
N GLY A 69 0.57 -4.79 7.09
CA GLY A 69 0.37 -6.01 7.88
C GLY A 69 1.62 -6.86 8.07
N GLY A 70 2.75 -6.48 7.48
CA GLY A 70 3.98 -7.28 7.54
C GLY A 70 3.79 -8.70 6.98
N LEU A 71 2.86 -8.88 6.03
CA LEU A 71 2.45 -10.18 5.48
C LEU A 71 1.82 -11.15 6.51
N ASN A 72 1.27 -10.65 7.63
CA ASN A 72 0.62 -11.48 8.64
C ASN A 72 -0.82 -11.86 8.25
N PHE A 73 -1.00 -13.08 7.76
CA PHE A 73 -2.30 -13.62 7.38
C PHE A 73 -3.26 -13.96 8.54
N ASN A 74 -2.88 -13.69 9.79
CA ASN A 74 -3.74 -13.92 10.96
C ASN A 74 -4.44 -12.64 11.45
N THR A 75 -4.23 -11.52 10.76
CA THR A 75 -4.79 -10.21 11.13
C THR A 75 -5.63 -9.58 10.01
N HIS A 76 -6.52 -8.68 10.40
CA HIS A 76 -7.34 -7.89 9.50
C HIS A 76 -6.46 -6.90 8.73
N LEU A 77 -6.57 -6.88 7.40
CA LEU A 77 -5.89 -5.89 6.54
C LEU A 77 -6.29 -4.44 6.89
N HIS A 78 -7.46 -4.25 7.52
CA HIS A 78 -7.94 -2.95 7.99
C HIS A 78 -6.94 -2.23 8.91
N ASN A 79 -6.42 -2.93 9.92
CA ASN A 79 -5.73 -2.28 11.04
C ASN A 79 -4.87 -3.24 11.89
N GLY A 80 -4.66 -4.48 11.45
CA GLY A 80 -3.83 -5.45 12.16
C GLY A 80 -4.49 -6.16 13.34
N ASP A 81 -5.78 -5.94 13.63
CA ASP A 81 -6.50 -6.71 14.65
C ASP A 81 -6.57 -8.20 14.29
N SER A 82 -6.65 -9.09 15.29
CA SER A 82 -6.79 -10.54 15.06
C SER A 82 -8.08 -10.90 14.32
N LEU A 83 -8.00 -11.82 13.35
CA LEU A 83 -9.15 -12.36 12.60
C LEU A 83 -10.14 -13.18 13.46
N THR A 84 -9.80 -13.48 14.72
CA THR A 84 -10.64 -14.26 15.66
C THR A 84 -11.89 -13.52 16.16
N ARG A 85 -12.02 -12.25 15.82
CA ARG A 85 -13.11 -11.36 16.21
C ARG A 85 -13.28 -10.29 15.14
N ARG A 86 -14.24 -9.38 15.30
CA ARG A 86 -14.28 -8.16 14.47
C ARG A 86 -13.23 -7.16 14.96
N THR A 87 -12.83 -6.24 14.09
CA THR A 87 -11.92 -5.14 14.44
C THR A 87 -12.42 -4.35 15.64
N GLN A 88 -11.54 -4.14 16.61
CA GLN A 88 -11.73 -3.28 17.78
C GLN A 88 -11.16 -1.89 17.54
N HIS A 89 -10.08 -1.81 16.75
CA HIS A 89 -9.50 -0.57 16.27
C HIS A 89 -10.28 -0.04 15.06
N ILE A 90 -10.05 1.23 14.72
CA ILE A 90 -10.72 1.88 13.58
C ILE A 90 -10.20 1.25 12.27
N PRO A 91 -11.07 0.96 11.29
CA PRO A 91 -12.53 1.04 11.35
C PRO A 91 -13.12 -0.09 12.22
N ARG A 92 -13.90 0.27 13.26
CA ARG A 92 -14.45 -0.70 14.23
C ARG A 92 -15.55 -1.58 13.65
N GLY A 93 -15.66 -2.80 14.15
CA GLY A 93 -16.76 -3.72 13.84
C GLY A 93 -16.71 -4.30 12.43
N ARG A 94 -15.50 -4.45 11.85
CA ARG A 94 -15.27 -5.05 10.53
C ARG A 94 -14.75 -6.48 10.62
N PRO A 95 -15.01 -7.35 9.62
CA PRO A 95 -15.95 -7.19 8.50
C PRO A 95 -17.39 -6.93 8.96
N LYS A 96 -18.30 -6.43 8.12
CA LYS A 96 -19.71 -6.23 8.52
C LYS A 96 -20.56 -7.50 8.46
N SER A 97 -20.24 -8.40 7.54
CA SER A 97 -20.92 -9.68 7.34
C SER A 97 -20.09 -10.85 7.88
N GLY A 98 -20.68 -12.04 7.93
CA GLY A 98 -20.03 -13.27 8.42
C GLY A 98 -19.87 -13.33 9.94
N THR A 99 -19.34 -14.43 10.44
CA THR A 99 -19.09 -14.71 11.86
C THR A 99 -17.63 -15.10 12.05
N PRO A 100 -16.90 -14.53 13.03
CA PRO A 100 -15.52 -14.90 13.27
C PRO A 100 -15.36 -16.36 13.76
N PRO A 101 -14.18 -16.98 13.60
CA PRO A 101 -12.97 -16.43 12.99
C PRO A 101 -13.11 -16.24 11.48
N PHE A 102 -12.60 -15.12 10.97
CA PHE A 102 -12.61 -14.83 9.54
C PHE A 102 -11.38 -15.42 8.86
N THR A 103 -11.53 -15.79 7.58
CA THR A 103 -10.36 -15.95 6.71
C THR A 103 -9.76 -14.58 6.40
N TRP A 104 -8.46 -14.56 6.05
CA TRP A 104 -7.81 -13.33 5.63
C TRP A 104 -8.45 -12.77 4.35
N GLU A 105 -8.88 -13.63 3.45
CA GLU A 105 -9.54 -13.28 2.20
C GLU A 105 -10.87 -12.56 2.45
N GLU A 106 -11.74 -13.09 3.32
CA GLU A 106 -13.01 -12.44 3.70
C GLU A 106 -12.76 -11.05 4.31
N SER A 107 -11.78 -10.96 5.22
CA SER A 107 -11.44 -9.67 5.82
C SER A 107 -10.84 -8.68 4.83
N SER A 108 -10.00 -9.15 3.91
CA SER A 108 -9.32 -8.29 2.94
C SER A 108 -10.29 -7.77 1.90
N ILE A 109 -11.29 -8.56 1.50
CA ILE A 109 -12.37 -8.11 0.64
C ILE A 109 -13.12 -6.94 1.28
N ASP A 110 -13.57 -7.07 2.54
CA ASP A 110 -14.26 -5.98 3.25
C ASP A 110 -13.36 -4.73 3.40
N ALA A 111 -12.06 -4.90 3.65
CA ALA A 111 -11.09 -3.80 3.74
C ALA A 111 -10.93 -3.03 2.43
N LEU A 112 -10.69 -3.73 1.33
CA LEU A 112 -10.46 -3.11 0.02
C LEU A 112 -11.75 -2.47 -0.54
N GLU A 113 -12.93 -3.01 -0.21
CA GLU A 113 -14.22 -2.38 -0.51
C GLU A 113 -14.48 -1.14 0.36
N TYR A 114 -14.11 -1.18 1.64
CA TYR A 114 -14.19 -0.02 2.53
C TYR A 114 -13.35 1.16 2.00
N GLU A 115 -12.16 0.87 1.49
CA GLU A 115 -11.28 1.83 0.81
C GLU A 115 -11.72 2.18 -0.62
N LYS A 116 -12.84 1.63 -1.09
CA LYS A 116 -13.44 1.85 -2.41
C LYS A 116 -12.48 1.51 -3.56
N LEU A 117 -11.54 0.59 -3.35
CA LEU A 117 -10.56 0.19 -4.36
C LEU A 117 -11.20 -0.64 -5.48
N ASN A 118 -12.28 -1.37 -5.18
CA ASN A 118 -13.11 -2.08 -6.18
C ASN A 118 -13.74 -1.13 -7.23
N ARG A 119 -13.84 0.18 -6.94
CA ARG A 119 -14.35 1.20 -7.86
C ARG A 119 -13.27 1.82 -8.75
N TRP A 120 -11.99 1.61 -8.44
CA TRP A 120 -10.88 2.09 -9.26
C TRP A 120 -10.71 1.21 -10.51
N LYS A 121 -10.21 1.81 -11.61
CA LYS A 121 -10.09 1.15 -12.92
C LYS A 121 -8.75 1.35 -13.61
N ASP A 122 -8.03 2.43 -13.33
CA ASP A 122 -6.72 2.68 -13.95
C ASP A 122 -5.62 1.93 -13.20
N TRP A 123 -5.37 0.69 -13.60
CA TRP A 123 -4.28 -0.12 -13.08
C TRP A 123 -3.01 -0.03 -13.94
N SER A 124 -2.79 1.07 -14.68
CA SER A 124 -1.46 1.37 -15.21
C SER A 124 -0.47 1.61 -14.07
N ILE A 125 0.83 1.60 -14.35
CA ILE A 125 1.88 1.86 -13.35
C ILE A 125 1.62 3.19 -12.60
N GLY A 126 1.34 4.28 -13.32
CA GLY A 126 1.02 5.55 -12.67
C GLY A 126 -0.28 5.51 -11.85
N GLY A 127 -1.29 4.74 -12.29
CA GLY A 127 -2.52 4.55 -11.54
C GLY A 127 -2.36 3.73 -10.25
N ILE A 128 -1.51 2.69 -10.30
CA ILE A 128 -1.08 1.89 -9.14
C ILE A 128 -0.35 2.76 -8.13
N LEU A 129 0.68 3.50 -8.55
CA LEU A 129 1.48 4.34 -7.68
C LEU A 129 0.67 5.48 -7.07
N TYR A 130 -0.24 6.09 -7.84
CA TYR A 130 -1.22 7.05 -7.33
C TYR A 130 -2.06 6.46 -6.20
N LYS A 131 -2.54 5.21 -6.37
CA LYS A 131 -3.38 4.55 -5.37
C LYS A 131 -2.61 4.11 -4.15
N LEU A 132 -1.39 3.60 -4.28
CA LEU A 132 -0.51 3.27 -3.15
C LEU A 132 -0.18 4.54 -2.34
N GLU A 133 0.18 5.63 -3.01
CA GLU A 133 0.48 6.89 -2.30
C GLU A 133 -0.77 7.43 -1.60
N LYS A 134 -1.93 7.36 -2.26
CA LYS A 134 -3.20 7.75 -1.64
C LYS A 134 -3.53 6.89 -0.42
N TYR A 135 -3.25 5.59 -0.48
CA TYR A 135 -3.51 4.65 0.60
C TYR A 135 -2.67 5.00 1.83
N ASN A 136 -1.37 5.27 1.63
CA ASN A 136 -0.48 5.77 2.69
C ASN A 136 -0.85 7.20 3.16
N GLY A 137 -1.28 8.05 2.23
CA GLY A 137 -1.67 9.44 2.47
C GLY A 137 -0.73 10.47 1.83
N TRP A 138 -1.28 11.65 1.54
CA TRP A 138 -0.65 12.75 0.79
C TRP A 138 0.30 13.64 1.60
N GLY A 139 0.78 13.19 2.76
CA GLY A 139 1.58 13.99 3.68
C GLY A 139 2.84 14.56 3.03
N TYR A 140 3.57 13.75 2.27
CA TYR A 140 4.78 14.17 1.55
C TYR A 140 4.48 15.24 0.50
N ARG A 141 3.54 14.99 -0.43
CA ARG A 141 3.19 15.99 -1.45
C ARG A 141 2.65 17.30 -0.89
N SER A 142 1.94 17.26 0.23
CA SER A 142 1.33 18.46 0.82
C SER A 142 2.26 19.26 1.73
N ARG A 143 3.20 18.60 2.42
CA ARG A 143 4.02 19.23 3.47
C ARG A 143 5.52 19.18 3.20
N HIS A 144 6.00 18.21 2.43
CA HIS A 144 7.42 18.01 2.08
C HIS A 144 7.56 17.64 0.60
N PRO A 145 7.11 18.50 -0.34
CA PRO A 145 7.08 18.15 -1.77
C PRO A 145 8.46 17.90 -2.39
N HIS A 146 9.55 18.25 -1.68
CA HIS A 146 10.93 17.96 -2.06
C HIS A 146 11.38 16.54 -1.65
N VAL A 147 10.60 15.81 -0.86
CA VAL A 147 10.86 14.42 -0.46
C VAL A 147 9.84 13.49 -1.11
N LEU A 148 10.33 12.54 -1.90
CA LEU A 148 9.51 11.47 -2.46
C LEU A 148 9.10 10.51 -1.33
N SER A 149 7.84 10.05 -1.34
CA SER A 149 7.32 9.21 -0.26
C SER A 149 8.11 7.89 -0.16
N PRO A 150 8.77 7.60 0.98
CA PRO A 150 9.46 6.33 1.19
C PRO A 150 8.50 5.12 1.11
N TYR A 151 7.19 5.33 1.27
CA TYR A 151 6.19 4.28 1.05
C TYR A 151 6.24 3.69 -0.37
N LEU A 152 6.59 4.50 -1.37
CA LEU A 152 6.71 4.06 -2.76
C LEU A 152 8.16 3.74 -3.15
N TRP A 153 9.11 4.46 -2.56
CA TRP A 153 10.46 4.55 -3.12
C TRP A 153 11.56 4.08 -2.17
N SER A 154 11.23 3.62 -0.95
CA SER A 154 12.22 3.13 0.02
C SER A 154 13.19 2.13 -0.63
N PHE A 155 14.46 2.18 -0.22
CA PHE A 155 15.54 1.34 -0.73
C PHE A 155 15.94 1.54 -2.20
N SER A 156 15.35 2.51 -2.91
CA SER A 156 15.72 2.85 -4.28
C SER A 156 16.73 4.01 -4.38
N SER A 157 17.17 4.31 -5.60
CA SER A 157 17.88 5.53 -5.97
C SER A 157 17.12 6.81 -5.60
N HIS A 158 15.79 6.74 -5.50
CA HIS A 158 14.92 7.89 -5.19
C HIS A 158 14.69 8.11 -3.67
N ASP A 159 15.07 7.15 -2.82
CA ASP A 159 14.86 7.24 -1.36
C ASP A 159 15.87 8.18 -0.69
N THR A 160 15.43 9.33 -0.21
CA THR A 160 16.28 10.23 0.58
C THR A 160 15.94 10.16 2.06
N LYS A 161 16.78 10.73 2.93
CA LYS A 161 16.38 10.99 4.32
C LYS A 161 15.16 11.93 4.36
N GLY A 162 14.37 11.82 5.42
CA GLY A 162 13.11 12.56 5.58
C GLY A 162 11.92 11.62 5.61
N LYS A 163 11.33 11.39 6.79
CA LYS A 163 10.08 10.61 6.90
C LYS A 163 9.21 11.00 8.08
N TYR A 164 7.93 10.69 7.96
CA TYR A 164 7.05 10.62 9.12
C TYR A 164 7.39 9.38 9.96
N VAL A 165 7.74 9.58 11.24
CA VAL A 165 8.07 8.51 12.20
C VAL A 165 6.88 8.08 13.05
N ALA A 166 5.85 8.93 13.09
CA ALA A 166 4.52 8.66 13.62
C ALA A 166 3.53 9.64 12.97
N ASP A 167 2.24 9.47 13.23
CA ASP A 167 1.19 10.34 12.71
C ASP A 167 1.48 11.82 13.02
N GLY A 168 1.65 12.60 11.94
CA GLY A 168 1.96 14.02 12.00
C GLY A 168 3.37 14.37 12.50
N ARG A 169 4.21 13.39 12.86
CA ARG A 169 5.58 13.62 13.37
C ARG A 169 6.63 13.41 12.28
N TRP A 170 7.10 14.52 11.71
CA TRP A 170 8.15 14.56 10.70
C TRP A 170 9.55 14.48 11.31
N SER A 171 10.48 13.78 10.63
CA SER A 171 11.91 13.79 10.91
C SER A 171 12.69 13.97 9.61
N GLU A 172 13.50 15.03 9.55
CA GLU A 172 14.33 15.38 8.39
C GLU A 172 15.48 14.38 8.14
N SER A 173 15.90 13.64 9.18
CA SER A 173 17.08 12.76 9.14
C SER A 173 16.74 11.28 9.13
N ALA A 174 15.51 10.89 9.47
CA ALA A 174 15.11 9.50 9.49
C ALA A 174 15.08 8.90 8.08
N VAL A 175 15.51 7.64 7.97
CA VAL A 175 15.53 6.86 6.71
C VAL A 175 14.59 5.67 6.88
N SER A 176 13.77 5.38 5.86
CA SER A 176 12.89 4.21 5.92
C SER A 176 13.69 2.91 5.94
N GLN A 177 13.25 1.96 6.75
CA GLN A 177 13.76 0.57 6.74
C GLN A 177 12.70 -0.42 6.28
N GLN A 178 11.56 0.09 5.81
CA GLN A 178 10.46 -0.69 5.29
C GLN A 178 10.64 -0.96 3.80
N VAL A 179 10.14 -2.10 3.32
CA VAL A 179 10.27 -2.58 1.95
C VAL A 179 8.94 -3.14 1.44
#